data_AF-A0A4Y9R701-F1
#
_entry.id   AF-A0A4Y9R701-F1
#
_cell.length_a   1.000
_cell.length_b   1.000
_cell.length_c   1.000
_cell.angle_alpha   90.00
_cell.angle_beta   90.00
_cell.angle_gamma   90.00
#
_symmetry.space_group_name_H-M   'P 1'
#
loop_
_entity.id
_entity.type
_entity.pdbx_description
1 polymer ?
#
loop_
_entity_poly.entity_id
_entity_poly.type
_entity_poly.pdbx_seq_one_letter_code
_entity_poly.pdbx_strand_id
1 'polypeptide(L)'
;MTALSPEVDPARNAAATLRTRAAGASVITRCLAEQSQVPDRGRLARVLGRSPLSEESRSWYLGALGELAVAARLKQLGPGWTVLHSVPVGHGESDIDHVVIGPSGVYTINTKHHDDARVWVGARKVLVNGQPTDYLRNSRHEAERATRLLSAAAGTDIVARPVIAVVGAKSITVKQQPSDVMVLADTQLVRWLRRRRRTPALVTTPVVAAAEHPSTWHSNAAEALADANLEQFASLQHEVRTARDVRAVWVGGGVVAVGTVAVTQLMPTLALMFG
;
A
#
# COMPACT_ATOMS: atom_id res chain seq x y z
N MET A 1 -43.99 21.13 29.05
CA MET A 1 -43.15 19.94 28.88
C MET A 1 -42.11 20.25 27.80
N THR A 2 -40.99 20.79 28.23
CA THR A 2 -39.84 21.15 27.37
C THR A 2 -39.12 19.85 27.01
N ALA A 3 -39.13 19.48 25.73
CA ALA A 3 -38.35 18.35 25.24
C ALA A 3 -36.86 18.69 25.43
N LEU A 4 -36.21 17.92 26.30
CA LEU A 4 -34.76 17.93 26.47
C LEU A 4 -34.13 17.50 25.14
N SER A 5 -33.37 18.40 24.51
CA SER A 5 -32.48 18.06 23.40
C SER A 5 -31.54 16.94 23.85
N PRO A 6 -31.31 15.89 23.02
CA PRO A 6 -30.39 14.83 23.39
C PRO A 6 -28.99 15.42 23.49
N GLU A 7 -28.43 15.37 24.69
CA GLU A 7 -27.04 15.70 24.98
C GLU A 7 -26.15 14.75 24.16
N VAL A 8 -25.47 15.31 23.16
CA VAL A 8 -24.60 14.56 22.26
C VAL A 8 -23.32 14.21 23.02
N ASP A 9 -23.17 12.94 23.38
CA ASP A 9 -22.02 12.40 24.11
C ASP A 9 -20.68 12.70 23.38
N PRO A 10 -19.77 13.50 23.96
CA PRO A 10 -18.48 13.83 23.35
C PRO A 10 -17.57 12.62 23.16
N ALA A 11 -17.76 11.52 23.91
CA ALA A 11 -17.00 10.29 23.75
C ALA A 11 -17.36 9.54 22.45
N ARG A 12 -18.59 9.72 21.94
CA ARG A 12 -19.05 9.11 20.67
C ARG A 12 -18.44 9.79 19.44
N ASN A 13 -18.07 11.07 19.52
CA ASN A 13 -17.38 11.80 18.46
C ASN A 13 -15.87 11.51 18.40
N ALA A 14 -15.26 11.11 19.52
CA ALA A 14 -13.86 10.68 19.53
C ALA A 14 -13.62 9.38 18.73
N ALA A 15 -14.68 8.61 18.45
CA ALA A 15 -14.67 7.38 17.67
C ALA A 15 -14.83 7.59 16.14
N ALA A 16 -14.93 8.84 15.65
CA ALA A 16 -15.23 9.14 14.25
C ALA A 16 -14.12 9.96 13.55
N THR A 17 -12.85 9.60 13.76
CA THR A 17 -11.70 10.25 13.10
C THR A 17 -11.03 9.29 12.11
N LEU A 18 -10.57 9.82 10.98
CA LEU A 18 -9.74 9.06 10.04
C LEU A 18 -8.36 8.72 10.61
N ARG A 19 -7.96 9.31 11.74
CA ARG A 19 -6.67 9.03 12.39
C ARG A 19 -6.53 7.59 12.86
N THR A 20 -7.62 6.90 13.19
CA THR A 20 -7.61 5.52 13.66
C THR A 20 -7.71 4.50 12.53
N ARG A 21 -7.97 4.94 11.29
CA ARG A 21 -8.15 4.06 10.14
C ARG A 21 -6.88 3.30 9.83
N ALA A 22 -7.01 1.99 9.66
CA ALA A 22 -5.88 1.11 9.37
C ALA A 22 -5.28 1.38 7.98
N ALA A 23 -3.97 1.19 7.86
CA ALA A 23 -3.30 1.22 6.56
C ALA A 23 -3.76 0.07 5.66
N GLY A 24 -3.99 0.38 4.39
CA GLY A 24 -4.49 -0.59 3.42
C GLY A 24 -5.94 -1.02 3.65
N ALA A 25 -6.73 -0.33 4.48
CA ALA A 25 -8.07 -0.79 4.85
C ALA A 25 -8.94 -1.09 3.61
N SER A 26 -9.04 -0.15 2.66
CA SER A 26 -9.87 -0.35 1.46
C SER A 26 -9.36 -1.49 0.59
N VAL A 27 -8.05 -1.56 0.38
CA VAL A 27 -7.40 -2.59 -0.45
C VAL A 27 -7.48 -3.97 0.20
N ILE A 28 -7.38 -4.06 1.53
CA ILE A 28 -7.59 -5.29 2.29
C ILE A 28 -9.04 -5.75 2.16
N THR A 29 -10.01 -4.86 2.32
CA THR A 29 -11.43 -5.19 2.14
C THR A 29 -11.70 -5.74 0.74
N ARG A 30 -11.16 -5.09 -0.31
CA ARG A 30 -11.25 -5.60 -1.70
C ARG A 30 -10.56 -6.94 -1.87
N CYS A 31 -9.36 -7.10 -1.33
CA CYS A 31 -8.62 -8.36 -1.37
C CYS A 31 -9.43 -9.51 -0.75
N LEU A 32 -10.04 -9.29 0.42
CA LEU A 32 -10.85 -10.30 1.10
C LEU A 32 -12.15 -10.59 0.36
N ALA A 33 -12.79 -9.58 -0.22
CA ALA A 33 -13.98 -9.75 -1.05
C ALA A 33 -13.68 -10.64 -2.26
N GLU A 34 -12.62 -10.36 -3.02
CA GLU A 34 -12.22 -11.19 -4.16
C GLU A 34 -11.79 -12.60 -3.71
N GLN A 35 -11.04 -12.70 -2.60
CA GLN A 35 -10.59 -13.98 -2.08
C GLN A 35 -11.76 -14.86 -1.63
N SER A 36 -12.87 -14.26 -1.15
CA SER A 36 -14.05 -15.01 -0.72
C SER A 36 -14.75 -15.75 -1.87
N GLN A 37 -14.51 -15.34 -3.12
CA GLN A 37 -15.03 -15.99 -4.32
C GLN A 37 -14.14 -17.15 -4.81
N VAL A 38 -12.95 -17.31 -4.22
CA VAL A 38 -12.00 -18.36 -4.62
C VAL A 38 -12.33 -19.67 -3.88
N PRO A 39 -12.55 -20.79 -4.59
CA PRO A 39 -12.81 -22.07 -3.95
C PRO A 39 -11.68 -22.53 -3.03
N ASP A 40 -12.03 -23.21 -1.95
CA ASP A 40 -11.06 -23.77 -1.01
C ASP A 40 -10.10 -24.74 -1.69
N ARG A 41 -8.80 -24.56 -1.39
CA ARG A 41 -7.77 -25.47 -1.87
C ARG A 41 -7.89 -26.84 -1.21
N GLY A 42 -7.84 -27.90 -2.02
CA GLY A 42 -7.80 -29.28 -1.53
C GLY A 42 -6.51 -29.62 -0.77
N ARG A 43 -6.49 -30.75 -0.06
CA ARG A 43 -5.32 -31.21 0.72
C ARG A 43 -4.05 -31.34 -0.13
N LEU A 44 -4.16 -31.95 -1.32
CA LEU A 44 -3.03 -32.10 -2.24
C LEU A 44 -2.46 -30.75 -2.69
N ALA A 45 -3.32 -29.76 -2.98
CA ALA A 45 -2.88 -28.43 -3.36
C ALA A 45 -2.10 -27.72 -2.25
N ARG A 46 -2.47 -27.93 -0.97
CA ARG A 46 -1.70 -27.42 0.18
C ARG A 46 -0.33 -28.10 0.28
N VAL A 47 -0.29 -29.43 0.15
CA VAL A 47 0.96 -30.20 0.20
C VAL A 47 1.92 -29.78 -0.92
N LEU A 48 1.41 -29.46 -2.11
CA LEU A 48 2.22 -28.99 -3.24
C LEU A 48 2.61 -27.50 -3.15
N GLY A 49 2.17 -26.78 -2.11
CA GLY A 49 2.48 -25.36 -1.94
C GLY A 49 1.76 -24.45 -2.95
N ARG A 50 0.59 -24.85 -3.45
CA ARG A 50 -0.22 -23.98 -4.33
C ARG A 50 -0.72 -22.78 -3.54
N SER A 51 -0.50 -21.59 -4.12
CA SER A 51 -0.98 -20.32 -3.57
C SER A 51 -2.51 -20.36 -3.40
N PRO A 52 -3.05 -19.85 -2.27
CA PRO A 52 -4.49 -19.67 -2.10
C PRO A 52 -5.06 -18.53 -2.96
N LEU A 53 -4.21 -17.62 -3.45
CA LEU A 53 -4.60 -16.45 -4.22
C LEU A 53 -4.89 -16.80 -5.69
N SER A 54 -6.02 -16.30 -6.20
CA SER A 54 -6.30 -16.10 -7.63
C SER A 54 -5.45 -14.95 -8.21
N GLU A 55 -5.49 -14.73 -9.53
CA GLU A 55 -4.79 -13.61 -10.16
C GLU A 55 -5.32 -12.24 -9.66
N GLU A 56 -6.64 -12.08 -9.57
CA GLU A 56 -7.30 -10.86 -9.10
C GLU A 56 -7.00 -10.59 -7.62
N SER A 57 -7.22 -11.57 -6.74
CA SER A 57 -6.90 -11.45 -5.31
C SER A 57 -5.40 -11.23 -5.07
N ARG A 58 -4.52 -11.78 -5.91
CA ARG A 58 -3.07 -11.54 -5.82
C ARG A 58 -2.71 -10.08 -6.08
N SER A 59 -3.34 -9.43 -7.07
CA SER A 59 -3.11 -8.00 -7.33
C SER A 59 -3.46 -7.15 -6.12
N TRP A 60 -4.65 -7.38 -5.54
CA TRP A 60 -5.10 -6.69 -4.32
C TRP A 60 -4.25 -7.02 -3.10
N TYR A 61 -3.87 -8.28 -2.92
CA TYR A 61 -2.99 -8.73 -1.83
C TYR A 61 -1.63 -8.02 -1.89
N LEU A 62 -1.02 -7.94 -3.08
CA LEU A 62 0.23 -7.19 -3.27
C LEU A 62 0.03 -5.70 -3.00
N GLY A 63 -1.08 -5.11 -3.44
CA GLY A 63 -1.44 -3.73 -3.10
C GLY A 63 -1.45 -3.48 -1.59
N ALA A 64 -2.17 -4.33 -0.84
CA ALA A 64 -2.25 -4.23 0.62
C ALA A 64 -0.87 -4.37 1.28
N LEU A 65 -0.03 -5.31 0.83
CA LEU A 65 1.35 -5.42 1.32
C LEU A 65 2.17 -4.16 1.06
N GLY A 66 1.97 -3.52 -0.08
CA GLY A 66 2.62 -2.26 -0.43
C GLY A 66 2.25 -1.16 0.56
N GLU A 67 0.95 -0.91 0.76
CA GLU A 67 0.46 0.12 1.67
C GLU A 67 0.90 -0.12 3.11
N LEU A 68 0.87 -1.37 3.59
CA LEU A 68 1.36 -1.73 4.91
C LEU A 68 2.87 -1.45 5.05
N ALA A 69 3.66 -1.73 4.01
CA ALA A 69 5.09 -1.44 3.99
C ALA A 69 5.36 0.07 4.06
N VAL A 70 4.65 0.88 3.25
CA VAL A 70 4.79 2.34 3.27
C VAL A 70 4.32 2.92 4.60
N ALA A 71 3.21 2.46 5.15
CA ALA A 71 2.74 2.86 6.48
C ALA A 71 3.79 2.55 7.57
N ALA A 72 4.45 1.39 7.51
CA ALA A 72 5.53 1.05 8.43
C ALA A 72 6.74 1.99 8.31
N ARG A 73 7.05 2.52 7.11
CA ARG A 73 8.03 3.60 6.93
C ARG A 73 7.53 4.89 7.58
N LEU A 74 6.31 5.30 7.27
CA LEU A 74 5.76 6.59 7.69
C LEU A 74 5.65 6.74 9.22
N LYS A 75 5.47 5.63 9.97
CA LYS A 75 5.57 5.60 11.44
C LYS A 75 6.88 6.21 11.98
N GLN A 76 7.94 6.25 11.17
CA GLN A 76 9.24 6.78 11.57
C GLN A 76 9.33 8.31 11.48
N LEU A 77 8.34 9.04 10.94
CA LEU A 77 8.44 10.49 10.70
C LEU A 77 8.58 11.32 11.99
N GLY A 78 7.99 10.85 13.10
CA GLY A 78 8.03 11.52 14.40
C GLY A 78 6.84 12.47 14.64
N PRO A 79 6.74 13.10 15.82
CA PRO A 79 5.52 13.75 16.30
C PRO A 79 5.08 15.02 15.54
N GLY A 80 5.97 15.63 14.77
CA GLY A 80 5.62 16.79 13.93
C GLY A 80 4.83 16.44 12.67
N TRP A 81 4.52 15.15 12.45
CA TRP A 81 3.85 14.65 11.26
C TRP A 81 2.57 13.92 11.65
N THR A 82 1.50 14.17 10.89
CA THR A 82 0.26 13.41 10.89
C THR A 82 0.21 12.56 9.62
N VAL A 83 -0.21 11.31 9.77
CA VAL A 83 -0.40 10.37 8.68
C VAL A 83 -1.82 9.82 8.79
N LEU A 84 -2.59 9.97 7.71
CA LEU A 84 -3.90 9.34 7.56
C LEU A 84 -3.77 8.27 6.48
N HIS A 85 -4.47 7.16 6.68
CA HIS A 85 -4.39 6.02 5.78
C HIS A 85 -5.74 5.68 5.16
N SER A 86 -5.71 5.14 3.93
CA SER A 86 -6.86 4.70 3.16
C SER A 86 -7.99 5.74 3.18
N VAL A 87 -7.64 6.99 2.88
CA VAL A 87 -8.52 8.15 3.00
C VAL A 87 -9.58 8.07 1.89
N PRO A 88 -10.86 7.85 2.24
CA PRO A 88 -11.92 7.64 1.25
C PRO A 88 -12.22 8.97 0.56
N VAL A 89 -12.37 9.01 -0.77
CA VAL A 89 -12.66 10.27 -1.48
C VAL A 89 -13.84 10.15 -2.43
N GLY A 90 -14.69 11.17 -2.45
CA GLY A 90 -15.84 11.26 -3.36
C GLY A 90 -17.04 10.46 -2.86
N HIS A 91 -17.54 9.53 -3.67
CA HIS A 91 -18.69 8.65 -3.37
C HIS A 91 -18.26 7.19 -3.14
N GLY A 92 -17.02 6.96 -2.69
CA GLY A 92 -16.53 5.63 -2.28
C GLY A 92 -15.88 4.80 -3.39
N GLU A 93 -15.73 5.35 -4.60
CA GLU A 93 -15.14 4.64 -5.74
C GLU A 93 -13.60 4.65 -5.75
N SER A 94 -12.97 5.49 -4.94
CA SER A 94 -11.51 5.62 -4.87
C SER A 94 -11.07 6.12 -3.51
N ASP A 95 -9.89 5.71 -3.08
CA ASP A 95 -9.22 6.17 -1.88
C ASP A 95 -7.81 6.68 -2.17
N ILE A 96 -7.31 7.52 -1.27
CA ILE A 96 -5.92 7.96 -1.26
C ILE A 96 -5.20 7.10 -0.23
N ASP A 97 -4.21 6.32 -0.65
CA ASP A 97 -3.52 5.36 0.23
C ASP A 97 -3.02 6.04 1.50
N HIS A 98 -2.30 7.17 1.36
CA HIS A 98 -1.88 7.98 2.51
C HIS A 98 -1.95 9.48 2.25
N VAL A 99 -2.44 10.23 3.26
CA VAL A 99 -2.30 11.68 3.35
C VAL A 99 -1.33 11.99 4.48
N VAL A 100 -0.24 12.68 4.16
CA VAL A 100 0.83 13.02 5.12
C VAL A 100 0.92 14.53 5.26
N ILE A 101 0.77 15.01 6.49
CA ILE A 101 0.76 16.42 6.83
C ILE A 101 1.90 16.67 7.82
N GLY A 102 2.75 17.64 7.52
CA GLY A 102 3.84 18.00 8.42
C GLY A 102 4.47 19.34 8.09
N PRO A 103 5.64 19.65 8.68
CA PRO A 103 6.19 21.00 8.65
C PRO A 103 6.56 21.47 7.24
N SER A 104 6.74 20.57 6.29
CA SER A 104 7.08 20.89 4.90
C SER A 104 5.88 20.96 3.95
N GLY A 105 4.68 20.57 4.38
CA GLY A 105 3.50 20.59 3.53
C GLY A 105 2.54 19.43 3.75
N VAL A 106 1.58 19.35 2.84
CA VAL A 106 0.66 18.22 2.66
C VAL A 106 1.12 17.38 1.47
N TYR A 107 1.06 16.07 1.60
CA TYR A 107 1.43 15.10 0.57
C TYR A 107 0.35 14.04 0.44
N THR A 108 -0.02 13.71 -0.79
CA THR A 108 -0.72 12.45 -1.10
C THR A 108 0.34 11.44 -1.54
N ILE A 109 0.34 10.27 -0.92
CA ILE A 109 1.30 9.21 -1.23
C ILE A 109 0.52 8.04 -1.80
N ASN A 110 0.80 7.73 -3.05
CA ASN A 110 0.29 6.57 -3.75
C ASN A 110 1.34 5.47 -3.73
N THR A 111 0.94 4.26 -3.38
CA THR A 111 1.81 3.11 -3.21
C THR A 111 1.74 2.19 -4.42
N LYS A 112 2.90 1.83 -4.97
CA LYS A 112 3.02 0.94 -6.12
C LYS A 112 3.94 -0.22 -5.80
N HIS A 113 3.34 -1.38 -5.51
CA HIS A 113 4.07 -2.60 -5.19
C HIS A 113 4.35 -3.41 -6.46
N HIS A 114 5.64 -3.61 -6.74
CA HIS A 114 6.09 -4.37 -7.90
C HIS A 114 7.23 -5.32 -7.55
N ASP A 115 6.90 -6.50 -7.02
CA ASP A 115 7.89 -7.53 -6.68
C ASP A 115 8.75 -7.94 -7.89
N ASP A 116 10.07 -7.88 -7.71
CA ASP A 116 11.12 -8.22 -8.69
C ASP A 116 11.01 -7.48 -10.05
N ALA A 117 10.25 -6.38 -10.11
CA ALA A 117 10.08 -5.63 -11.34
C ALA A 117 11.18 -4.57 -11.55
N ARG A 118 11.40 -4.21 -12.81
CA ARG A 118 12.22 -3.07 -13.21
C ARG A 118 11.32 -1.86 -13.46
N VAL A 119 11.48 -0.82 -12.65
CA VAL A 119 10.75 0.44 -12.78
C VAL A 119 11.65 1.48 -13.43
N TRP A 120 11.16 2.14 -14.47
CA TRP A 120 11.83 3.26 -15.12
C TRP A 120 10.97 4.52 -14.99
N VAL A 121 11.59 5.63 -14.61
CA VAL A 121 10.93 6.92 -14.40
C VAL A 121 11.50 7.95 -15.36
N GLY A 122 10.64 8.50 -16.21
CA GLY A 122 10.92 9.65 -17.05
C GLY A 122 10.01 10.83 -16.71
N ALA A 123 10.23 11.98 -17.36
CA ALA A 123 9.50 13.21 -17.04
C ALA A 123 7.97 13.11 -17.19
N ARG A 124 7.48 12.27 -18.11
CA ARG A 124 6.05 12.20 -18.48
C ARG A 124 5.40 10.84 -18.27
N LYS A 125 6.19 9.78 -18.02
CA LYS A 125 5.68 8.41 -17.85
C LYS A 125 6.56 7.62 -16.89
N VAL A 126 5.92 6.66 -16.23
CA VAL A 126 6.58 5.58 -15.50
C VAL A 126 6.35 4.30 -16.31
N LEU A 127 7.40 3.49 -16.45
CA LEU A 127 7.31 2.16 -17.06
C LEU A 127 7.58 1.10 -16.01
N VAL A 128 6.83 0.00 -16.05
CA VAL A 128 7.06 -1.20 -15.22
C VAL A 128 7.31 -2.36 -16.17
N ASN A 129 8.48 -2.98 -16.10
CA ASN A 129 8.92 -4.01 -17.04
C ASN A 129 8.77 -3.61 -18.52
N GLY A 130 9.03 -2.34 -18.82
CA GLY A 130 8.91 -1.76 -20.17
C GLY A 130 7.50 -1.34 -20.58
N GLN A 131 6.47 -1.66 -19.78
CA GLN A 131 5.08 -1.30 -20.08
C GLN A 131 4.72 0.06 -19.48
N PRO A 132 4.07 0.96 -20.25
CA PRO A 132 3.66 2.26 -19.75
C PRO A 132 2.55 2.17 -18.72
N THR A 133 2.59 3.04 -17.72
CA THR A 133 1.58 3.14 -16.67
C THR A 133 0.94 4.51 -16.61
N ASP A 134 -0.18 4.59 -15.90
CA ASP A 134 -0.94 5.80 -15.66
C ASP A 134 -0.63 6.47 -14.31
N TYR A 135 0.44 6.04 -13.62
CA TYR A 135 0.69 6.43 -12.24
C TYR A 135 0.81 7.93 -12.04
N LEU A 136 1.50 8.63 -12.93
CA LEU A 136 1.65 10.08 -12.84
C LEU A 136 0.32 10.81 -12.97
N ARG A 137 -0.57 10.35 -13.87
CA ARG A 137 -1.91 10.95 -14.06
C ARG A 137 -2.77 10.72 -12.81
N ASN A 138 -2.82 9.49 -12.32
CA ASN A 138 -3.65 9.14 -11.17
C ASN A 138 -3.20 9.88 -9.90
N SER A 139 -1.89 9.93 -9.63
CA SER A 139 -1.37 10.66 -8.46
C SER A 139 -1.61 12.17 -8.53
N ARG A 140 -1.58 12.79 -9.72
CA ARG A 140 -1.97 14.19 -9.89
C ARG A 140 -3.44 14.41 -9.52
N HIS A 141 -4.35 13.59 -10.04
CA HIS A 141 -5.77 13.71 -9.74
C HIS A 141 -6.08 13.49 -8.24
N GLU A 142 -5.38 12.55 -7.58
CA GLU A 142 -5.47 12.37 -6.13
C GLU A 142 -5.02 13.62 -5.37
N ALA A 143 -3.88 14.20 -5.74
CA ALA A 143 -3.37 15.43 -5.12
C ALA A 143 -4.28 16.65 -5.38
N GLU A 144 -4.80 16.81 -6.60
CA GLU A 144 -5.75 17.86 -6.96
C GLU A 144 -7.05 17.75 -6.14
N ARG A 145 -7.55 16.52 -5.97
CA ARG A 145 -8.74 16.25 -5.17
C ARG A 145 -8.49 16.57 -3.70
N ALA A 146 -7.37 16.12 -3.13
CA ALA A 146 -7.01 16.43 -1.75
C ALA A 146 -6.82 17.93 -1.52
N THR A 147 -6.17 18.62 -2.45
CA THR A 147 -6.01 20.08 -2.45
C THR A 147 -7.35 20.78 -2.36
N ARG A 148 -8.30 20.44 -3.24
CA ARG A 148 -9.64 21.04 -3.25
C ARG A 148 -10.40 20.81 -1.95
N LEU A 149 -10.44 19.56 -1.48
CA LEU A 149 -11.22 19.18 -0.30
C LEU A 149 -10.65 19.80 0.99
N LEU A 150 -9.33 19.72 1.17
CA LEU A 150 -8.67 20.31 2.34
C LEU A 150 -8.77 21.83 2.33
N SER A 151 -8.61 22.47 1.18
CA SER A 151 -8.69 23.93 1.10
C SER A 151 -10.09 24.44 1.44
N ALA A 152 -11.13 23.75 0.93
CA ALA A 152 -12.52 24.07 1.26
C ALA A 152 -12.82 23.89 2.75
N ALA A 153 -12.37 22.78 3.35
CA ALA A 153 -12.63 22.47 4.76
C ALA A 153 -11.82 23.36 5.73
N ALA A 154 -10.59 23.73 5.37
CA ALA A 154 -9.72 24.55 6.22
C ALA A 154 -9.91 26.07 6.01
N GLY A 155 -10.61 26.48 4.95
CA GLY A 155 -10.82 27.89 4.60
C GLY A 155 -9.54 28.63 4.17
N THR A 156 -8.53 27.91 3.70
CA THR A 156 -7.25 28.46 3.25
C THR A 156 -6.68 27.64 2.09
N ASP A 157 -5.81 28.24 1.27
CA ASP A 157 -5.24 27.55 0.11
C ASP A 157 -4.18 26.51 0.55
N ILE A 158 -4.46 25.24 0.27
CA ILE A 158 -3.63 24.10 0.66
C ILE A 158 -3.28 23.30 -0.58
N VAL A 159 -1.99 23.29 -0.92
CA VAL A 159 -1.49 22.46 -2.03
C VAL A 159 -0.98 21.12 -1.48
N ALA A 160 -1.70 20.03 -1.79
CA ALA A 160 -1.23 18.68 -1.59
C ALA A 160 -0.28 18.28 -2.73
N ARG A 161 0.90 17.72 -2.38
CA ARG A 161 1.93 17.34 -3.36
C ARG A 161 1.92 15.83 -3.61
N PRO A 162 1.82 15.36 -4.86
CA PRO A 162 1.77 13.94 -5.15
C PRO A 162 3.14 13.27 -5.03
N VAL A 163 3.13 12.10 -4.39
CA VAL A 163 4.28 11.22 -4.22
C VAL A 163 3.88 9.80 -4.61
N ILE A 164 4.72 9.12 -5.39
CA ILE A 164 4.62 7.69 -5.68
C ILE A 164 5.72 6.98 -4.92
N ALA A 165 5.34 6.13 -3.98
CA ALA A 165 6.23 5.24 -3.25
C ALA A 165 6.25 3.86 -3.93
N VAL A 166 7.39 3.51 -4.52
CA VAL A 166 7.60 2.21 -5.17
C VAL A 166 8.12 1.21 -4.15
N VAL A 167 7.43 0.08 -3.99
CA VAL A 167 7.73 -1.00 -3.04
C VAL A 167 8.12 -2.26 -3.81
N GLY A 168 9.08 -3.05 -3.32
CA GLY A 168 9.40 -4.39 -3.82
C GLY A 168 10.12 -4.46 -5.18
N ALA A 169 10.29 -3.33 -5.88
CA ALA A 169 10.97 -3.28 -7.17
C ALA A 169 12.42 -3.77 -7.07
N LYS A 170 12.83 -4.61 -8.02
CA LYS A 170 14.22 -5.07 -8.19
C LYS A 170 15.16 -3.89 -8.40
N SER A 171 14.73 -2.94 -9.22
CA SER A 171 15.50 -1.74 -9.54
C SER A 171 14.57 -0.60 -9.94
N ILE A 172 14.92 0.61 -9.54
CA ILE A 172 14.25 1.85 -9.96
C ILE A 172 15.28 2.71 -10.67
N THR A 173 15.09 2.93 -11.97
CA THR A 173 15.94 3.80 -12.78
C THR A 173 15.22 5.13 -13.01
N VAL A 174 15.70 6.20 -12.37
CA VAL A 174 15.17 7.54 -12.59
C VAL A 174 15.99 8.22 -13.67
N LYS A 175 15.50 8.21 -14.92
CA LYS A 175 16.13 8.94 -16.02
C LYS A 175 15.86 10.43 -15.92
N GLN A 176 14.63 10.79 -15.56
CA GLN A 176 14.24 12.16 -15.30
C GLN A 176 13.05 12.17 -14.33
N GLN A 177 13.16 12.93 -13.26
CA GLN A 177 12.08 13.10 -12.30
C GLN A 177 10.98 13.99 -12.92
N PRO A 178 9.70 13.58 -12.91
CA PRO A 178 8.58 14.48 -13.20
C PRO A 178 8.65 15.73 -12.31
N SER A 179 8.35 16.89 -12.88
CA SER A 179 8.51 18.18 -12.20
C SER A 179 7.54 18.39 -11.04
N ASP A 180 6.40 17.71 -11.07
CA ASP A 180 5.26 17.89 -10.17
C ASP A 180 4.87 16.64 -9.38
N VAL A 181 5.39 15.47 -9.73
CA VAL A 181 5.19 14.21 -9.00
C VAL A 181 6.54 13.68 -8.55
N MET A 182 6.69 13.45 -7.24
CA MET A 182 7.88 12.77 -6.73
C MET A 182 7.70 11.25 -6.86
N VAL A 183 8.70 10.53 -7.37
CA VAL A 183 8.69 9.08 -7.53
C VAL A 183 9.96 8.54 -6.92
N LEU A 184 9.83 7.68 -5.91
CA LEU A 184 10.96 7.25 -5.09
C LEU A 184 10.73 5.86 -4.49
N ALA A 185 11.79 5.18 -4.07
CA ALA A 185 11.68 3.89 -3.37
C ALA A 185 11.13 4.08 -1.95
N ASP A 186 10.23 3.25 -1.45
CA ASP A 186 9.68 3.36 -0.07
C ASP A 186 10.76 3.59 1.02
N THR A 187 11.93 2.97 0.86
CA THR A 187 13.10 3.11 1.74
C THR A 187 13.69 4.52 1.81
N GLN A 188 13.46 5.35 0.79
CA GLN A 188 13.92 6.73 0.71
C GLN A 188 12.88 7.73 1.24
N LEU A 189 11.61 7.32 1.40
CA LEU A 189 10.47 8.19 1.64
C LEU A 189 10.61 9.08 2.87
N VAL A 190 10.88 8.45 4.03
CA VAL A 190 11.00 9.16 5.32
C VAL A 190 12.14 10.17 5.29
N ARG A 191 13.30 9.75 4.75
CA ARG A 191 14.46 10.63 4.62
C ARG A 191 14.16 11.80 3.69
N TRP A 192 13.47 11.55 2.58
CA TRP A 192 13.08 12.60 1.64
C TRP A 192 12.12 13.61 2.29
N LEU A 193 11.06 13.14 2.95
CA LEU A 193 10.08 14.00 3.65
C LEU A 193 10.76 14.87 4.72
N ARG A 194 11.62 14.28 5.56
CA ARG A 194 12.34 15.01 6.62
C ARG A 194 13.31 16.08 6.11
N ARG A 195 13.87 15.89 4.91
CA ARG A 195 14.82 16.84 4.30
C ARG A 195 14.12 17.97 3.53
N ARG A 196 12.79 17.94 3.39
CA ARG A 196 12.06 19.02 2.74
C ARG A 196 12.15 20.28 3.60
N ARG A 197 12.36 21.42 2.94
CA ARG A 197 12.29 22.73 3.59
C ARG A 197 10.91 22.89 4.22
N ARG A 198 10.88 23.42 5.45
CA ARG A 198 9.64 23.81 6.11
C ARG A 198 8.89 24.81 5.24
N THR A 199 7.56 24.74 5.26
CA THR A 199 6.68 25.73 4.63
C THR A 199 6.19 26.67 5.73
N PRO A 200 6.78 27.86 5.93
CA PRO A 200 6.49 28.71 7.09
C PRO A 200 5.03 29.19 7.15
N ALA A 201 4.38 29.34 5.99
CA ALA A 201 2.99 29.76 5.89
C ALA A 201 1.98 28.67 6.27
N LEU A 202 2.39 27.39 6.37
CA LEU A 202 1.47 26.31 6.68
C LEU A 202 1.36 26.13 8.20
N VAL A 203 0.25 26.62 8.76
CA VAL A 203 -0.15 26.23 10.11
C VAL A 203 -0.78 24.83 10.02
N THR A 204 -0.10 23.82 10.56
CA THR A 204 -0.52 22.42 10.38
C THR A 204 -1.78 22.08 11.15
N THR A 205 -2.07 22.72 12.29
CA THR A 205 -3.17 22.33 13.18
C THR A 205 -4.55 22.39 12.52
N PRO A 206 -4.97 23.49 11.87
CA PRO A 206 -6.26 23.54 11.16
C PRO A 206 -6.34 22.53 10.01
N VAL A 207 -5.23 22.33 9.30
CA VAL A 207 -5.16 21.37 8.18
C VAL A 207 -5.29 19.93 8.67
N VAL A 208 -4.65 19.60 9.79
CA VAL A 208 -4.78 18.29 10.43
C VAL A 208 -6.20 18.07 10.92
N ALA A 209 -6.82 19.05 11.58
CA ALA A 209 -8.21 18.95 12.04
C ALA A 209 -9.18 18.74 10.87
N ALA A 210 -9.02 19.50 9.78
CA ALA A 210 -9.82 19.33 8.57
C ALA A 210 -9.59 17.95 7.92
N ALA A 211 -8.34 17.48 7.85
CA ALA A 211 -8.01 16.19 7.24
C ALA A 211 -8.51 14.99 8.05
N GLU A 212 -8.56 15.09 9.38
CA GLU A 212 -9.03 14.01 10.25
C GLU A 212 -10.55 13.81 10.18
N HIS A 213 -11.28 14.84 9.81
CA HIS A 213 -12.74 14.81 9.77
C HIS A 213 -13.24 14.03 8.53
N PRO A 214 -13.97 12.90 8.70
CA PRO A 214 -14.40 12.08 7.57
C PRO A 214 -15.23 12.84 6.53
N SER A 215 -16.06 13.79 6.98
CA SER A 215 -16.93 14.58 6.08
C SER A 215 -16.16 15.54 5.18
N THR A 216 -14.88 15.82 5.45
CA THR A 216 -14.02 16.57 4.53
C THR A 216 -13.82 15.80 3.23
N TRP A 217 -13.84 14.46 3.30
CA TRP A 217 -13.48 13.60 2.19
C TRP A 217 -14.63 12.86 1.55
N HIS A 218 -15.65 12.53 2.34
CA HIS A 218 -16.78 11.71 1.94
C HIS A 218 -18.09 12.24 2.51
N SER A 219 -19.16 12.26 1.72
CA SER A 219 -20.48 12.72 2.20
C SER A 219 -21.11 11.77 3.22
N ASN A 220 -20.74 10.49 3.19
CA ASN A 220 -21.16 9.48 4.16
C ASN A 220 -20.00 9.12 5.11
N ALA A 221 -20.02 9.67 6.32
CA ALA A 221 -18.98 9.42 7.33
C ALA A 221 -18.93 7.96 7.82
N ALA A 222 -20.06 7.23 7.80
CA ALA A 222 -20.11 5.84 8.25
C ALA A 222 -19.35 4.90 7.29
N GLU A 223 -19.55 5.09 5.98
CA GLU A 223 -18.78 4.36 4.95
C GLU A 223 -17.30 4.72 5.00
N ALA A 224 -16.98 5.98 5.30
CA ALA A 224 -15.60 6.44 5.42
C ALA A 224 -14.82 5.77 6.57
N LEU A 225 -15.53 5.31 7.61
CA LEU A 225 -14.97 4.67 8.79
C LEU A 225 -15.10 3.15 8.79
N ALA A 226 -15.59 2.54 7.69
CA ALA A 226 -15.70 1.09 7.60
C ALA A 226 -14.30 0.43 7.66
N ASP A 227 -14.01 -0.24 8.77
CA ASP A 227 -12.70 -0.88 9.00
C ASP A 227 -12.57 -2.19 8.25
N ALA A 228 -11.33 -2.52 7.90
CA ALA A 228 -10.99 -3.78 7.26
C ALA A 228 -10.84 -4.92 8.28
N ASN A 229 -11.18 -6.14 7.88
CA ASN A 229 -10.95 -7.32 8.71
C ASN A 229 -9.45 -7.72 8.71
N LEU A 230 -8.67 -7.04 9.56
CA LEU A 230 -7.22 -7.24 9.65
C LEU A 230 -6.83 -8.65 10.10
N GLU A 231 -7.65 -9.29 10.95
CA GLU A 231 -7.40 -10.65 11.44
C GLU A 231 -7.56 -11.69 10.31
N GLN A 232 -8.61 -11.54 9.50
CA GLN A 232 -8.80 -12.39 8.32
C GLN A 232 -7.69 -12.16 7.30
N PHE A 233 -7.25 -10.93 7.11
CA PHE A 233 -6.11 -10.64 6.23
C PHE A 233 -4.80 -11.22 6.76
N ALA A 234 -4.55 -11.16 8.07
CA ALA A 234 -3.37 -11.79 8.69
C ALA A 234 -3.39 -13.33 8.52
N SER A 235 -4.57 -13.94 8.62
CA SER A 235 -4.78 -15.37 8.35
C SER A 235 -4.45 -15.71 6.89
N LEU A 236 -4.95 -14.90 5.94
CA LEU A 236 -4.61 -15.05 4.51
C LEU A 236 -3.10 -14.90 4.27
N GLN A 237 -2.44 -13.94 4.90
CA GLN A 237 -0.99 -13.78 4.81
C GLN A 237 -0.24 -15.01 5.31
N HIS A 238 -0.67 -15.59 6.43
CA HIS A 238 -0.08 -16.81 6.96
C HIS A 238 -0.22 -17.96 5.95
N GLU A 239 -1.41 -18.12 5.36
CA GLU A 239 -1.66 -19.14 4.34
C GLU A 239 -0.78 -19.00 3.08
N VAL A 240 -0.57 -17.76 2.62
CA VAL A 240 0.28 -17.43 1.47
C VAL A 240 1.75 -17.72 1.78
N ARG A 241 2.23 -17.35 2.97
CA ARG A 241 3.61 -17.63 3.41
C ARG A 241 3.86 -19.12 3.50
N THR A 242 2.98 -19.86 4.17
CA THR A 242 3.06 -21.32 4.28
C THR A 242 3.08 -21.99 2.90
N ALA A 243 2.24 -21.55 1.96
CA ALA A 243 2.27 -22.06 0.59
C ALA A 243 3.61 -21.81 -0.10
N ARG A 244 4.18 -20.61 0.07
CA ARG A 244 5.48 -20.23 -0.49
C ARG A 244 6.61 -21.10 0.08
N ASP A 245 6.62 -21.30 1.38
CA ASP A 245 7.66 -22.05 2.08
C ASP A 245 7.62 -23.53 1.71
N VAL A 246 6.42 -24.13 1.66
CA VAL A 246 6.23 -25.50 1.15
C VAL A 246 6.72 -25.64 -0.30
N ARG A 247 6.40 -24.68 -1.17
CA ARG A 247 6.89 -24.69 -2.56
C ARG A 247 8.41 -24.60 -2.63
N ALA A 248 9.04 -23.79 -1.79
CA ALA A 248 10.50 -23.69 -1.73
C ALA A 248 11.14 -25.04 -1.33
N VAL A 249 10.53 -25.77 -0.38
CA VAL A 249 10.96 -27.12 0.00
C VAL A 249 10.87 -28.09 -1.18
N TRP A 250 9.78 -28.08 -1.94
CA TRP A 250 9.64 -28.96 -3.12
C TRP A 250 10.63 -28.63 -4.23
N VAL A 251 10.86 -27.35 -4.51
CA VAL A 251 11.87 -26.93 -5.50
C VAL A 251 13.27 -27.36 -5.04
N GLY A 252 13.61 -27.16 -3.77
CA GLY A 252 14.88 -27.61 -3.20
C GLY A 252 15.05 -29.14 -3.21
N GLY A 253 14.02 -29.89 -2.79
CA GLY A 253 14.02 -31.35 -2.78
C GLY A 253 14.09 -31.96 -4.18
N GLY A 254 13.41 -31.36 -5.17
CA GLY A 254 13.51 -31.74 -6.58
C GLY A 254 14.93 -31.56 -7.12
N VAL A 255 15.61 -30.45 -6.80
CA VAL A 255 17.01 -30.21 -7.16
C VAL A 255 17.94 -31.26 -6.52
N VAL A 256 17.71 -31.62 -5.25
CA VAL A 256 18.49 -32.67 -4.57
C VAL A 256 18.29 -34.04 -5.22
N ALA A 257 17.05 -34.42 -5.53
CA ALA A 257 16.76 -35.71 -6.17
C ALA A 257 17.35 -35.83 -7.59
N VAL A 258 17.31 -34.76 -8.39
CA VAL A 258 17.96 -34.73 -9.71
C VAL A 258 19.49 -34.80 -9.57
N GLY A 259 20.06 -34.10 -8.58
CA GLY A 259 21.50 -34.13 -8.31
C GLY A 259 22.00 -35.51 -7.86
N THR A 260 21.27 -36.22 -7.00
CA THR A 260 21.64 -37.57 -6.56
C THR A 260 21.51 -38.59 -7.69
N VAL A 261 20.50 -38.47 -8.55
CA VAL A 261 20.40 -39.30 -9.77
C VAL A 261 21.57 -39.03 -10.72
N ALA A 262 21.96 -37.76 -10.93
CA ALA A 262 23.11 -37.43 -11.79
C ALA A 262 24.45 -37.97 -11.22
N VAL A 263 24.66 -37.86 -9.90
CA VAL A 263 25.88 -38.40 -9.24
C VAL A 263 25.91 -39.93 -9.29
N THR A 264 24.78 -40.60 -9.12
CA THR A 264 24.71 -42.08 -9.20
C THR A 264 24.80 -42.61 -10.63
N GLN A 265 24.37 -41.85 -11.64
CA GLN A 265 24.48 -42.20 -13.07
C GLN A 265 25.88 -41.90 -13.66
N LEU A 266 26.68 -41.03 -13.04
CA LEU A 266 28.05 -40.71 -13.48
C LEU A 266 29.15 -41.55 -12.80
N MET A 267 28.83 -42.26 -11.73
CA MET A 267 29.79 -43.17 -11.05
C MET A 267 30.10 -44.50 -11.78
N PRO A 268 29.23 -45.08 -12.65
CA PRO A 268 29.59 -46.30 -13.37
C PRO A 268 30.50 -46.05 -14.59
N THR A 269 30.53 -44.83 -15.14
CA THR A 269 31.32 -44.52 -16.34
C THR A 269 32.78 -44.23 -16.04
N LEU A 270 33.11 -43.76 -14.84
CA LEU A 270 34.50 -43.55 -14.40
C LEU A 270 35.22 -44.85 -14.00
N ALA A 271 34.49 -45.90 -13.61
CA ALA A 271 35.07 -47.19 -13.25
C ALA A 271 35.48 -48.05 -14.46
N LEU A 272 34.99 -47.74 -15.67
CA LEU A 272 35.31 -48.46 -16.92
C LEU A 272 36.43 -47.80 -17.74
N MET A 273 36.89 -46.59 -17.37
CA MET A 273 38.00 -45.90 -18.06
C MET A 273 39.37 -46.15 -17.41
N PHE A 274 39.44 -46.86 -16.29
CA PHE A 274 40.66 -47.14 -15.53
C PHE A 274 40.84 -48.63 -15.16
N GLY A 275 40.11 -49.53 -15.82
CA GLY A 275 40.22 -50.99 -15.65
C GLY A 275 40.88 -51.67 -16.83
#